data_AF-I6B242-F1
#
_entry.id   AF-I6B242-F1
#
_cell.length_a   1.000
_cell.length_b   1.000
_cell.length_c   1.000
_cell.angle_alpha   90.00
_cell.angle_beta   90.00
_cell.angle_gamma   90.00
#
_symmetry.space_group_name_H-M   'P 1'
#
loop_
_entity.id
_entity.type
_entity.pdbx_description
1 polymer ?
#
loop_
_entity_poly.entity_id
_entity_poly.type
_entity_poly.pdbx_seq_one_letter_code
_entity_poly.pdbx_strand_id
1 'polypeptide(L)' 'MLTDIHGLRTCGIFPAGREPSVRTLRQWTKLRLIPSHKVGHFVYYDPHEVMTLIRQKLKIPARA' A
#
# COMPACT_ATOMS: atom_id res chain seq x y z
N MET A 1 5.58 10.78 -0.06
CA MET A 1 4.54 11.58 0.63
C MET A 1 3.77 10.63 1.52
N LEU A 2 3.59 10.96 2.80
CA LEU A 2 2.86 10.09 3.72
C LEU A 2 1.35 10.27 3.57
N THR A 3 0.63 9.14 3.49
CA THR A 3 -0.82 9.09 3.41
C THR A 3 -1.40 8.13 4.45
N ASP A 4 -2.65 8.36 4.83
CA ASP A 4 -3.40 7.40 5.64
C ASP A 4 -3.87 6.20 4.79
N ILE A 5 -4.53 5.23 5.43
CA ILE A 5 -4.97 3.99 4.78
C ILE A 5 -6.01 4.23 3.66
N HIS A 6 -6.82 5.29 3.75
CA HIS A 6 -7.78 5.62 2.70
C HIS A 6 -7.07 6.23 1.50
N GLY A 7 -6.15 7.17 1.72
CA GLY A 7 -5.35 7.71 0.62
C GLY A 7 -4.44 6.66 -0.02
N LEU A 8 -3.89 5.69 0.74
CA LEU A 8 -3.14 4.57 0.16
C LEU A 8 -3.99 3.74 -0.80
N ARG A 9 -5.27 3.51 -0.46
CA ARG A 9 -6.19 2.75 -1.32
C ARG A 9 -6.50 3.49 -2.62
N THR A 10 -6.59 4.82 -2.58
CA THR A 10 -7.01 5.65 -3.74
C THR A 10 -5.86 6.27 -4.51
N CYS A 11 -4.60 6.15 -4.07
CA CYS A 11 -3.45 6.81 -4.71
C CYS A 11 -2.98 6.15 -6.03
N GLY A 12 -3.78 5.28 -6.64
CA GLY A 12 -3.52 4.72 -7.97
C GLY A 12 -2.36 3.72 -8.08
N ILE A 13 -1.81 3.24 -6.96
CA ILE A 13 -0.75 2.19 -6.96
C ILE A 13 -1.30 0.79 -7.24
N PHE A 14 -2.60 0.60 -7.05
CA PHE A 14 -3.30 -0.65 -7.33
C PHE A 14 -3.98 -0.56 -8.71
N PRO A 15 -4.12 -1.67 -9.43
CA PRO A 15 -4.85 -1.67 -10.70
C PRO A 15 -6.30 -1.24 -10.48
N ALA A 16 -6.83 -0.39 -11.36
CA ALA A 16 -8.20 0.10 -11.28
C ALA A 16 -9.20 -1.07 -11.19
N GLY A 17 -10.11 -1.01 -10.21
CA GLY A 17 -11.10 -2.06 -9.93
C GLY A 17 -10.53 -3.31 -9.24
N ARG A 18 -9.25 -3.30 -8.88
CA ARG A 18 -8.58 -4.34 -8.06
C ARG A 18 -7.94 -3.76 -6.81
N GLU A 19 -8.43 -2.61 -6.35
CA GLU A 19 -7.96 -1.99 -5.12
C GLU A 19 -8.34 -2.87 -3.93
N PRO A 20 -7.38 -3.21 -3.05
CA PRO A 20 -7.69 -3.96 -1.84
C PRO A 20 -8.64 -3.16 -0.94
N SER A 21 -9.48 -3.89 -0.20
CA SER A 21 -10.32 -3.28 0.82
C SER A 21 -9.47 -2.67 1.94
N VAL A 22 -9.99 -1.69 2.68
CA VAL A 22 -9.33 -1.14 3.87
C VAL A 22 -9.03 -2.24 4.89
N ARG A 23 -9.94 -3.22 5.04
CA ARG A 23 -9.73 -4.39 5.92
C ARG A 23 -8.49 -5.19 5.49
N THR A 24 -8.34 -5.43 4.19
CA THR A 24 -7.18 -6.13 3.62
C THR A 24 -5.90 -5.36 3.88
N LEU A 25 -5.89 -4.04 3.65
CA LEU A 25 -4.73 -3.18 3.92
C LEU A 25 -4.33 -3.19 5.41
N ARG A 26 -5.30 -3.19 6.33
CA ARG A 26 -5.04 -3.34 7.77
C ARG A 26 -4.41 -4.69 8.09
N GLN A 27 -4.90 -5.76 7.49
CA GLN A 27 -4.33 -7.10 7.69
C GLN A 27 -2.89 -7.18 7.16
N TRP A 28 -2.63 -6.62 5.97
CA TRP A 28 -1.27 -6.55 5.43
C TRP A 28 -0.33 -5.74 6.32
N THR A 29 -0.82 -4.63 6.88
CA THR A 29 -0.06 -3.83 7.84
C THR A 29 0.25 -4.63 9.10
N LYS A 30 -0.75 -5.33 9.68
CA LYS A 30 -0.57 -6.17 10.86
C LYS A 30 0.44 -7.30 10.63
N LEU A 31 0.39 -7.92 9.45
CA LEU A 31 1.31 -8.99 9.04
C LEU A 31 2.66 -8.46 8.53
N ARG A 32 2.89 -7.14 8.54
CA ARG A 32 4.11 -6.49 8.02
C ARG A 32 4.41 -6.87 6.56
N LEU A 33 3.35 -7.07 5.77
CA LEU A 33 3.45 -7.39 4.35
C LEU A 33 3.68 -6.15 3.48
N ILE A 34 3.35 -4.96 3.99
CA ILE A 34 3.58 -3.66 3.36
C ILE A 34 4.33 -2.73 4.32
N PRO A 35 5.14 -1.79 3.81
CA PRO A 35 5.81 -0.78 4.63
C PRO A 35 4.77 0.14 5.28
N SER A 36 4.98 0.50 6.55
CA SER A 36 4.11 1.41 7.29
C SER A 36 4.92 2.19 8.30
N HIS A 37 4.63 3.49 8.41
CA HIS A 37 5.30 4.43 9.29
C HIS A 37 4.37 4.80 10.45
N LYS A 38 4.80 4.49 11.67
CA LYS A 38 4.03 4.86 12.87
C LYS A 38 4.49 6.23 13.35
N VAL A 39 3.60 7.22 13.32
CA VAL A 39 3.84 8.57 13.81
C VAL A 39 2.89 8.82 14.98
N GLY A 40 3.41 8.69 16.19
CA GLY A 40 2.60 8.67 17.42
C GLY A 40 1.62 7.51 17.42
N HIS A 41 0.32 7.82 17.50
CA HIS A 41 -0.77 6.83 17.47
C HIS A 41 -1.25 6.48 16.06
N PHE A 42 -0.80 7.24 15.05
CA PHE A 42 -1.27 7.08 13.67
C PHE A 42 -0.31 6.23 12.85
N VAL A 43 -0.89 5.53 11.87
CA VAL A 43 -0.13 4.75 10.89
C VAL A 43 -0.30 5.42 9.54
N TYR A 44 0.84 5.76 8.95
CA TYR A 44 0.94 6.35 7.62
C TYR A 44 1.69 5.40 6.69
N TYR A 45 1.53 5.63 5.40
CA TYR A 45 2.10 4.82 4.34
C TYR A 45 2.75 5.75 3.33
N ASP A 46 3.91 5.38 2.79
CA ASP A 46 4.41 6.01 1.58
C ASP A 46 3.96 5.17 0.36
N PRO A 47 3.13 5.72 -0.54
CA PRO A 47 2.69 5.03 -1.74
C PRO A 47 3.84 4.48 -2.60
N HIS A 48 4.97 5.18 -2.69
CA HIS A 48 6.10 4.75 -3.51
C HIS A 48 6.81 3.55 -2.91
N GLU A 49 6.97 3.49 -1.59
CA GLU A 49 7.53 2.32 -0.90
C GLU A 49 6.63 1.11 -1.05
N VAL A 50 5.33 1.30 -0.80
CA VAL A 50 4.32 0.24 -0.96
C VAL A 50 4.29 -0.24 -2.40
N MET A 51 4.28 0.66 -3.38
CA MET A 51 4.32 0.31 -4.80
C MET A 51 5.58 -0.48 -5.16
N THR A 52 6.74 -0.04 -4.67
CA THR A 52 8.03 -0.70 -4.93
C THR A 52 8.03 -2.12 -4.37
N LEU A 53 7.58 -2.30 -3.12
CA LEU A 53 7.49 -3.63 -2.51
C LEU A 53 6.49 -4.53 -3.26
N ILE A 54 5.34 -3.98 -3.65
CA ILE A 54 4.33 -4.71 -4.43
C ILE A 54 4.92 -5.15 -5.77
N ARG A 55 5.63 -4.28 -6.51
CA ARG A 55 6.29 -4.62 -7.78
C ARG A 55 7.46 -5.60 -7.63
N GLN A 56 8.15 -5.57 -6.50
CA GLN A 56 9.22 -6.54 -6.21
C GLN A 56 8.65 -7.93 -5.89
N LYS A 57 7.58 -7.99 -5.07
CA LYS A 57 6.98 -9.27 -4.66
C LYS A 57 6.05 -9.86 -5.70
N LEU A 58 5.23 -9.03 -6.33
CA LEU A 58 4.43 -9.40 -7.48
C LEU A 58 5.26 -9.02 -8.70
N LYS A 59 5.83 -10.02 -9.39
CA LYS A 59 6.44 -9.85 -10.72
C LYS A 59 5.36 -9.44 -11.75
N ILE A 60 4.69 -8.32 -11.52
CA ILE A 60 3.76 -7.71 -12.48
C ILE A 60 4.68 -7.09 -13.53
N PRO A 61 4.76 -7.64 -14.75
CA PRO A 61 5.51 -6.99 -15.79
C PRO A 61 4.95 -5.57 -15.91
N ALA A 62 5.84 -4.58 -15.88
CA ALA A 62 5.47 -3.22 -16.21
C ALA A 62 4.72 -3.31 -17.54
N ARG A 63 3.43 -2.92 -17.55
CA ARG A 63 2.67 -2.92 -18.79
C ARG A 63 3.45 -2.10 -19.81
N ALA A 64 3.73 -2.73 -20.95
CA ALA A 64 4.20 -2.09 -22.17
C ALA A 64 3.22 -1.00 -22.64
#